data_AF-A0A9E7A6T1-F1
#
_entry.id   AF-A0A9E7A6T1-F1
#
_cell.length_a   1.000
_cell.length_b   1.000
_cell.length_c   1.000
_cell.angle_alpha   90.00
_cell.angle_beta   90.00
_cell.angle_gamma   90.00
#
_symmetry.space_group_name_H-M   'P 1'
#
loop_
_entity.id
_entity.type
_entity.pdbx_description
1 polymer ?
#
loop_
_entity_poly.entity_id
_entity_poly.type
_entity_poly.pdbx_seq_one_letter_code
_entity_poly.pdbx_strand_id
1 'polypeptide(L)'
;MRPVLILAALSPLLMGQGLPRPLCAYGEGLSALRDVERQSALPVPGVTEGRARGEVVVSALQNAAGIFSGCGCPRLAELTREAVLVAQSAPSEASVARLSQVFSQIRFRAQLVREQSERQGCR
;
A
#
# COMPACT_ATOMS: atom_id res chain seq x y z
N MET A 1 63.52 16.29 -24.29
CA MET A 1 63.70 15.05 -23.50
C MET A 1 62.51 14.90 -22.55
N ARG A 2 61.69 13.86 -22.73
CA ARG A 2 60.71 13.32 -21.76
C ARG A 2 61.46 12.35 -20.83
N PRO A 3 61.05 12.17 -19.56
CA PRO A 3 60.03 11.16 -19.20
C PRO A 3 59.00 11.73 -18.18
N VAL A 4 57.69 11.61 -18.37
CA VAL A 4 56.81 10.45 -18.09
C VAL A 4 57.07 9.82 -16.72
N LEU A 5 56.14 10.01 -15.78
CA LEU A 5 55.75 9.00 -14.80
C LEU A 5 54.30 9.28 -14.36
N ILE A 6 53.38 8.59 -15.05
CA ILE A 6 51.98 8.37 -14.66
C ILE A 6 51.99 7.07 -13.84
N LEU A 7 51.63 7.14 -12.56
CA LEU A 7 51.16 5.98 -11.77
C LEU A 7 49.76 6.37 -11.27
N ALA A 8 48.67 5.88 -11.87
CA ALA A 8 48.19 4.50 -11.83
C ALA A 8 47.92 4.01 -10.40
N ALA A 9 46.99 4.65 -9.71
CA ALA A 9 46.23 4.00 -8.63
C ALA A 9 44.87 3.58 -9.22
N LEU A 10 44.86 2.38 -9.80
CA LEU A 10 43.66 1.64 -10.12
C LEU A 10 42.90 1.35 -8.82
N SER A 11 41.69 1.90 -8.70
CA SER A 11 40.69 1.43 -7.75
C SER A 11 39.62 0.63 -8.50
N PRO A 12 39.74 -0.71 -8.65
CA PRO A 12 38.69 -1.51 -9.24
C PRO A 12 37.78 -2.05 -8.12
N LEU A 13 36.93 -1.20 -7.56
CA LEU A 13 35.88 -1.63 -6.63
C LEU A 13 34.56 -0.89 -6.92
N LEU A 14 34.09 -1.02 -8.16
CA LEU A 14 32.71 -0.69 -8.56
C LEU A 14 32.10 -1.87 -9.34
N MET A 15 32.32 -3.09 -8.85
CA MET A 15 31.52 -4.26 -9.22
C MET A 15 30.43 -4.44 -8.17
N GLY A 16 29.40 -3.61 -8.31
CA GLY A 16 28.18 -3.64 -7.52
C GLY A 16 27.04 -2.99 -8.29
N GLN A 17 27.02 -3.18 -9.62
CA GLN A 17 25.88 -2.79 -10.44
C GLN A 17 24.76 -3.79 -10.17
N GLY A 18 24.07 -3.61 -9.04
CA GLY A 18 22.73 -4.13 -8.89
C GLY A 18 21.92 -3.55 -10.04
N LEU A 19 21.51 -4.41 -10.97
CA LEU A 19 20.46 -4.12 -11.92
C LEU A 19 19.36 -3.32 -11.20
N PRO A 20 18.79 -2.25 -11.80
CA PRO A 20 17.65 -1.58 -11.20
C PRO A 20 16.56 -2.65 -11.03
N ARG A 21 16.39 -3.15 -9.80
CA ARG A 21 15.16 -3.85 -9.43
C ARG A 21 14.06 -2.89 -9.87
N PRO A 22 13.06 -3.33 -10.65
CA PRO A 22 11.91 -2.47 -10.88
C PRO A 22 11.49 -1.95 -9.51
N LEU A 23 11.56 -0.62 -9.35
CA LEU A 23 11.27 0.04 -8.07
C LEU A 23 9.86 -0.40 -7.73
N CYS A 24 9.77 -1.36 -6.82
CA CYS A 24 8.51 -1.99 -6.53
C CYS A 24 7.57 -0.88 -6.04
N ALA A 25 6.32 -0.86 -6.51
CA ALA A 25 5.35 0.23 -6.34
C ALA A 25 4.87 0.43 -4.88
N TYR A 26 5.71 0.10 -3.89
CA TYR A 26 5.44 0.13 -2.47
C TYR A 26 4.84 1.46 -1.99
N GLY A 27 5.38 2.58 -2.48
CA GLY A 27 4.85 3.92 -2.17
C GLY A 27 3.42 4.14 -2.67
N GLU A 28 3.07 3.57 -3.82
CA GLU A 28 1.71 3.61 -4.36
C GLU A 28 0.75 2.78 -3.51
N GLY A 29 1.20 1.61 -3.03
CA GLY A 29 0.45 0.80 -2.07
C GLY A 29 0.15 1.55 -0.77
N LEU A 30 1.15 2.26 -0.22
CA LEU A 30 0.96 3.11 0.95
C LEU A 30 0.04 4.30 0.68
N SER A 31 0.14 4.92 -0.50
CA SER A 31 -0.76 6.01 -0.89
C SER A 31 -2.21 5.53 -0.97
N ALA A 32 -2.44 4.36 -1.57
CA ALA A 32 -3.76 3.75 -1.65
C ALA A 32 -4.37 3.49 -0.26
N LEU A 33 -3.57 3.04 0.73
CA LEU A 33 -4.03 2.89 2.11
C LEU A 33 -4.46 4.23 2.72
N ARG A 34 -3.67 5.29 2.54
CA ARG A 34 -4.03 6.63 3.04
C ARG A 34 -5.30 7.15 2.38
N ASP A 35 -5.51 6.86 1.11
CA ASP A 35 -6.71 7.26 0.38
C ASP A 35 -7.93 6.51 0.91
N VAL A 36 -7.81 5.20 1.16
CA VAL A 36 -8.83 4.38 1.81
C VAL A 36 -9.18 4.91 3.20
N GLU A 37 -8.18 5.28 4.01
CA GLU A 37 -8.41 5.88 5.32
C GLU A 37 -9.21 7.18 5.22
N ARG A 38 -8.81 8.08 4.30
CA ARG A 38 -9.51 9.36 4.09
C ARG A 38 -10.94 9.14 3.62
N GLN A 39 -11.16 8.26 2.65
CA GLN A 39 -12.50 7.95 2.14
C GLN A 39 -13.39 7.29 3.20
N SER A 40 -12.82 6.41 4.02
CA SER A 40 -13.55 5.69 5.07
C SER A 40 -13.83 6.57 6.30
N ALA A 41 -13.14 7.69 6.46
CA ALA A 41 -13.43 8.68 7.50
C ALA A 41 -14.62 9.59 7.16
N LEU A 42 -15.02 9.66 5.88
CA LEU A 42 -16.12 10.51 5.46
C LEU A 42 -17.47 9.91 5.89
N PRO A 43 -18.43 10.74 6.35
CA PRO A 43 -19.77 10.27 6.63
C PRO A 43 -20.41 9.62 5.39
N VAL A 44 -21.33 8.69 5.61
CA VAL A 44 -22.10 8.02 4.54
C VAL A 44 -23.38 8.83 4.31
N PRO A 45 -23.51 9.56 3.19
CA PRO A 45 -24.67 10.42 2.94
C PRO A 45 -25.93 9.62 2.56
N GLY A 46 -25.75 8.44 1.97
CA GLY A 46 -26.82 7.58 1.49
C GLY A 46 -26.32 6.18 1.17
N VAL A 47 -27.25 5.23 0.99
CA VAL A 47 -26.92 3.82 0.72
C VAL A 47 -26.23 3.69 -0.64
N THR A 48 -26.75 4.34 -1.68
CA THR A 48 -26.22 4.27 -3.04
C THR A 48 -24.78 4.79 -3.10
N GLU A 49 -24.53 5.98 -2.55
CA GLU A 49 -23.20 6.59 -2.50
C GLU A 49 -22.25 5.77 -1.62
N GLY A 50 -22.75 5.23 -0.50
CA GLY A 50 -21.97 4.38 0.38
C GLY A 50 -21.52 3.08 -0.29
N ARG A 51 -22.39 2.44 -1.08
CA ARG A 51 -22.05 1.23 -1.86
C ARG A 51 -21.01 1.53 -2.94
N ALA A 52 -21.23 2.57 -3.73
CA ALA A 52 -20.30 2.98 -4.77
C ALA A 52 -18.91 3.31 -4.18
N ARG A 53 -18.86 4.01 -3.05
CA ARG A 53 -17.62 4.24 -2.31
C ARG A 53 -17.01 2.93 -1.79
N GLY A 54 -17.83 1.99 -1.35
CA GLY A 54 -17.41 0.65 -0.93
C GLY A 54 -16.67 -0.09 -2.05
N GLU A 55 -17.18 -0.05 -3.28
CA GLU A 55 -16.52 -0.68 -4.45
C GLU A 55 -15.15 -0.07 -4.74
N VAL A 56 -15.04 1.26 -4.68
CA VAL A 56 -13.78 1.98 -4.85
C VAL A 56 -12.77 1.57 -3.77
N VAL A 57 -13.21 1.52 -2.51
CA VAL A 57 -12.37 1.14 -1.38
C VAL A 57 -11.92 -0.33 -1.47
N VAL A 58 -12.80 -1.26 -1.85
CA VAL A 58 -12.44 -2.66 -2.08
C VAL A 58 -11.37 -2.76 -3.15
N SER A 59 -11.57 -2.10 -4.29
CA SER A 59 -10.63 -2.11 -5.41
C SER A 59 -9.26 -1.53 -5.01
N ALA A 60 -9.25 -0.42 -4.28
CA ALA A 60 -8.02 0.20 -3.78
C ALA A 60 -7.24 -0.71 -2.83
N LEU A 61 -7.94 -1.39 -1.89
CA LEU A 61 -7.32 -2.34 -0.97
C LEU A 61 -6.78 -3.59 -1.70
N GLN A 62 -7.52 -4.12 -2.68
CA GLN A 62 -7.05 -5.25 -3.49
C GLN A 62 -5.78 -4.89 -4.28
N ASN A 63 -5.76 -3.70 -4.89
CA ASN A 63 -4.59 -3.20 -5.60
C ASN A 63 -3.40 -3.02 -4.65
N ALA A 64 -3.60 -2.41 -3.47
CA ALA A 64 -2.55 -2.26 -2.46
C ALA A 64 -2.01 -3.63 -1.99
N ALA A 65 -2.88 -4.61 -1.74
CA ALA A 65 -2.46 -5.95 -1.37
C ALA A 65 -1.64 -6.64 -2.47
N GLY A 66 -2.04 -6.47 -3.74
CA GLY A 66 -1.30 -6.96 -4.91
C GLY A 66 0.08 -6.32 -5.01
N ILE A 67 0.16 -5.00 -4.84
CA ILE A 67 1.41 -4.24 -4.80
C ILE A 67 2.32 -4.79 -3.70
N PHE A 68 1.85 -4.87 -2.45
CA PHE A 68 2.67 -5.38 -1.34
C PHE A 68 3.15 -6.81 -1.58
N SER A 69 2.30 -7.67 -2.13
CA SER A 69 2.69 -9.02 -2.51
C SER A 69 3.79 -9.02 -3.58
N GLY A 70 3.67 -8.18 -4.62
CA GLY A 70 4.67 -8.04 -5.67
C GLY A 70 5.97 -7.36 -5.22
N CYS A 71 5.91 -6.52 -4.19
CA CYS A 71 7.06 -5.89 -3.54
C CYS A 71 7.80 -6.83 -2.58
N GLY A 72 7.26 -8.02 -2.28
CA GLY A 72 7.83 -8.95 -1.30
C GLY A 72 7.54 -8.57 0.15
N CYS A 73 6.42 -7.89 0.42
CA CYS A 73 5.97 -7.50 1.76
C CYS A 73 4.80 -8.40 2.22
N PRO A 74 5.04 -9.68 2.58
CA PRO A 74 3.97 -10.66 2.81
C PRO A 74 3.05 -10.23 3.95
N ARG A 75 3.62 -9.68 5.04
CA ARG A 75 2.82 -9.29 6.21
C ARG A 75 1.89 -8.12 5.90
N LEU A 76 2.36 -7.12 5.16
CA LEU A 76 1.52 -6.00 4.74
C LEU A 76 0.44 -6.44 3.74
N ALA A 77 0.80 -7.35 2.82
CA ALA A 77 -0.17 -7.92 1.88
C ALA A 77 -1.28 -8.69 2.63
N GLU A 78 -0.92 -9.49 3.64
CA GLU A 78 -1.86 -10.23 4.47
C GLU A 78 -2.80 -9.31 5.25
N LEU A 79 -2.26 -8.35 6.01
CA LEU A 79 -3.07 -7.39 6.76
C LEU A 79 -3.99 -6.57 5.84
N THR A 80 -3.52 -6.22 4.65
CA THR A 80 -4.34 -5.53 3.64
C THR A 80 -5.45 -6.43 3.11
N ARG A 81 -5.19 -7.73 2.89
CA ARG A 81 -6.23 -8.70 2.51
C ARG A 81 -7.29 -8.88 3.60
N GLU A 82 -6.91 -8.86 4.87
CA GLU A 82 -7.89 -8.85 5.96
C GLU A 82 -8.79 -7.61 5.91
N ALA A 83 -8.24 -6.44 5.56
CA ALA A 83 -9.04 -5.23 5.33
C ALA A 83 -9.98 -5.39 4.13
N VAL A 84 -9.53 -6.03 3.04
CA VAL A 84 -10.38 -6.37 1.88
C VAL A 84 -11.58 -7.21 2.30
N LEU A 85 -11.41 -8.23 3.15
CA LEU A 85 -12.50 -9.11 3.58
C LEU A 85 -13.61 -8.34 4.29
N VAL A 86 -13.26 -7.33 5.10
CA VAL A 86 -14.25 -6.45 5.72
C VAL A 86 -14.88 -5.52 4.69
N ALA A 87 -14.08 -4.95 3.78
CA ALA A 87 -14.58 -4.02 2.79
C ALA A 87 -15.56 -4.65 1.79
N GLN A 88 -15.43 -5.96 1.52
CA GLN A 88 -16.28 -6.69 0.58
C GLN A 88 -17.77 -6.70 0.95
N SER A 89 -18.13 -6.48 2.22
CA SER A 89 -19.55 -6.39 2.57
C SER A 89 -20.18 -5.07 2.13
N ALA A 90 -19.43 -3.96 2.08
CA ALA A 90 -19.94 -2.61 1.84
C ALA A 90 -20.79 -2.47 0.56
N PRO A 91 -20.42 -3.00 -0.62
CA PRO A 91 -21.22 -2.87 -1.83
C PRO A 91 -22.62 -3.51 -1.74
N SER A 92 -22.80 -4.48 -0.85
CA SER A 92 -24.08 -5.19 -0.67
C SER A 92 -24.96 -4.64 0.45
N GLU A 93 -24.42 -3.80 1.33
CA GLU A 93 -25.13 -3.31 2.52
C GLU A 93 -26.35 -2.46 2.19
N ALA A 94 -27.48 -2.70 2.84
CA ALA A 94 -28.74 -2.01 2.56
C ALA A 94 -29.04 -0.84 3.50
N SER A 95 -28.17 -0.53 4.46
CA SER A 95 -28.42 0.51 5.45
C SER A 95 -27.21 1.42 5.68
N VAL A 96 -27.48 2.71 5.87
CA VAL A 96 -26.46 3.72 6.19
C VAL A 96 -25.75 3.41 7.50
N ALA A 97 -26.47 2.87 8.49
CA ALA A 97 -25.90 2.49 9.78
C ALA A 97 -24.86 1.36 9.63
N ARG A 98 -25.18 0.31 8.86
CA ARG A 98 -24.22 -0.78 8.58
C ARG A 98 -23.05 -0.30 7.74
N LEU A 99 -23.30 0.49 6.70
CA LEU A 99 -22.23 1.09 5.89
C LEU A 99 -21.26 1.91 6.75
N SER A 100 -21.79 2.75 7.65
CA SER A 100 -20.97 3.54 8.57
C SER A 100 -20.13 2.65 9.49
N GLN A 101 -20.70 1.55 9.99
CA GLN A 101 -19.98 0.58 10.79
C GLN A 101 -18.87 -0.13 9.99
N VAL A 102 -19.15 -0.50 8.74
CA VAL A 102 -18.18 -1.13 7.84
C VAL A 102 -17.03 -0.17 7.53
N PHE A 103 -17.31 1.08 7.14
CA PHE A 103 -16.25 2.08 6.90
C PHE A 103 -15.40 2.38 8.14
N SER A 104 -15.99 2.39 9.34
CA SER A 104 -15.24 2.52 10.59
C SER A 104 -14.23 1.36 10.77
N GLN A 105 -14.66 0.12 10.51
CA GLN A 105 -13.78 -1.05 10.58
C GLN A 105 -12.70 -1.03 9.51
N ILE A 106 -13.03 -0.64 8.28
CA ILE A 106 -12.06 -0.48 7.19
C ILE A 106 -10.99 0.54 7.59
N ARG A 107 -11.40 1.71 8.09
CA ARG A 107 -10.47 2.76 8.52
C ARG A 107 -9.51 2.25 9.58
N PHE A 108 -10.04 1.58 10.60
CA PHE A 108 -9.22 1.00 11.67
C PHE A 108 -8.20 0.00 11.13
N ARG A 109 -8.60 -0.90 10.23
CA ARG A 109 -7.69 -1.89 9.65
C ARG A 109 -6.64 -1.25 8.74
N ALA A 110 -7.02 -0.27 7.92
CA ALA A 110 -6.08 0.46 7.08
C ALA A 110 -5.03 1.23 7.93
N GLN A 111 -5.46 1.80 9.06
CA GLN A 111 -4.56 2.42 10.05
C GLN A 111 -3.56 1.40 10.61
N LEU A 112 -4.01 0.22 11.01
CA LEU A 112 -3.12 -0.85 11.51
C LEU A 112 -2.07 -1.26 10.45
N VAL A 113 -2.47 -1.39 9.18
CA VAL A 113 -1.52 -1.70 8.10
C VAL A 113 -0.48 -0.58 7.97
N ARG A 114 -0.91 0.69 8.03
CA ARG A 114 0.00 1.83 7.94
C ARG A 114 0.96 1.86 9.14
N GLU A 115 0.45 1.73 10.35
CA GLU A 115 1.28 1.69 11.57
C GLU A 115 2.29 0.55 11.52
N GLN A 116 1.88 -0.63 11.05
CA GLN A 116 2.78 -1.76 10.82
C GLN A 116 3.88 -1.39 9.81
N SER A 117 3.52 -0.74 8.71
CA SER A 117 4.47 -0.31 7.69
C SER A 117 5.45 0.76 8.21
N GLU A 118 5.01 1.64 9.10
CA GLU A 118 5.85 2.69 9.70
C GLU A 118 6.82 2.09 10.73
N ARG A 119 6.38 1.08 11.48
CA ARG A 119 7.19 0.43 12.51
C ARG A 119 8.17 -0.59 11.97
N GLN A 120 7.76 -1.40 11.00
CA GLN A 120 8.51 -2.57 10.54
C GLN A 120 8.87 -2.53 9.05
N GLY A 121 8.27 -1.61 8.29
CA GLY A 121 8.45 -1.54 6.84
C GLY A 121 7.92 -2.77 6.12
N CYS A 122 8.63 -3.15 5.06
CA CYS A 122 8.40 -4.37 4.28
C CYS A 122 9.20 -5.53 4.89
N ARG A 123 8.95 -5.88 6.16
CA ARG A 123 9.58 -7.00 6.86
C ARG A 123 8.52 -7.94 7.43
#